data_AF-A0A8J8NMD0-F1
#
_entry.id   AF-A0A8J8NMD0-F1
#
_cell.length_a   1.000
_cell.length_b   1.000
_cell.length_c   1.000
_cell.angle_alpha   90.00
_cell.angle_beta   90.00
_cell.angle_gamma   90.00
#
_symmetry.space_group_name_H-M   'P 1'
#
loop_
_entity.id
_entity.type
_entity.pdbx_description
1 polymer ?
#
loop_
_entity_poly.entity_id
_entity_poly.type
_entity_poly.pdbx_seq_one_letter_code
_entity_poly.pdbx_strand_id
1 'polypeptide(L)'
;MGKTAKDKRDIYYRKAKEEGYRARSAYKLLQIDEELTLFSEEVHRVVDLCAAPGSWSQVISKRLKEMGRDIVNQRCVISVDLFEIAPIEGCTMIKGDITREKTVQEIQEVFAEGQAQMVVSDGAPDILGDHDFDQYVQHQLVLAALNISIRLLSPGGTFVAKVFRGKDIGLLLKQIKLLFTEVYCAKPKSSRNSSIEGFVVAKGFRAFSPQPGQDQSLLTLTSHKLNVWDALTTINHLQNFQSVYLGEEEEDVLGDYIEFVACGKNEELDSDMNYALSTKLVPVKRKSPEEQLEGAGEDKPVEKRVVVTAKEYNYIEPRQKPIDPPYKAFLEKRNDLNNQQ
;
A
#
# COMPACT_ATOMS: atom_id res chain seq x y z
N MET A 1 40.55 -6.26 -3.89
CA MET A 1 39.31 -5.45 -4.01
C MET A 1 38.40 -6.11 -5.05
N GLY A 2 37.49 -7.00 -4.63
CA GLY A 2 36.59 -7.71 -5.54
C GLY A 2 35.23 -7.03 -5.62
N LYS A 3 34.99 -6.21 -6.66
CA LYS A 3 33.65 -5.72 -6.99
C LYS A 3 32.90 -6.80 -7.77
N THR A 4 32.16 -7.67 -7.09
CA THR A 4 31.31 -8.69 -7.73
C THR A 4 30.18 -8.04 -8.53
N ALA A 5 29.82 -8.64 -9.67
CA ALA A 5 28.81 -8.18 -10.63
C ALA A 5 27.38 -7.96 -10.08
N LYS A 6 27.12 -8.31 -8.81
CA LYS A 6 25.84 -8.11 -8.10
C LYS A 6 25.60 -6.64 -7.77
N ASP A 7 26.64 -5.88 -7.43
CA ASP A 7 26.54 -4.45 -7.07
C ASP A 7 26.33 -3.53 -8.28
N LYS A 8 26.40 -4.05 -9.51
CA LYS A 8 26.22 -3.26 -10.75
C LYS A 8 24.77 -2.92 -11.10
N ARG A 9 23.76 -3.56 -10.48
CA ARG A 9 22.37 -3.50 -10.97
C ARG A 9 21.35 -2.80 -10.07
N ASP A 10 21.67 -2.49 -8.82
CA ASP A 10 20.71 -1.84 -7.91
C ASP A 10 20.93 -0.32 -7.90
N ILE A 11 20.38 0.37 -8.91
CA ILE A 11 20.51 1.83 -9.08
C ILE A 11 20.00 2.57 -7.83
N TYR A 12 18.85 2.14 -7.29
CA TYR A 12 18.23 2.79 -6.14
C TYR A 12 19.00 2.58 -4.83
N TYR A 13 19.72 1.46 -4.68
CA TYR A 13 20.65 1.29 -3.57
C TYR A 13 21.78 2.31 -3.60
N ARG A 14 22.39 2.53 -4.78
CA ARG A 14 23.47 3.52 -4.95
C ARG A 14 22.99 4.93 -4.73
N LYS A 15 21.87 5.31 -5.38
CA LYS A 15 21.28 6.63 -5.21
C LYS A 15 20.91 6.88 -3.75
N ALA A 16 20.36 5.88 -3.04
CA ALA A 16 20.05 6.01 -1.62
C ALA A 16 21.31 6.30 -0.78
N LYS A 17 22.43 5.62 -1.06
CA LYS A 17 23.70 5.89 -0.39
C LYS A 17 24.27 7.27 -0.73
N GLU A 18 24.17 7.69 -1.98
CA GLU A 18 24.62 9.01 -2.45
C GLU A 18 23.81 10.15 -1.81
N GLU A 19 22.50 9.97 -1.65
CA GLU A 19 21.58 10.95 -1.06
C GLU A 19 21.44 10.82 0.47
N GLY A 20 22.15 9.89 1.11
CA GLY A 20 22.15 9.71 2.57
C GLY A 20 20.92 9.00 3.15
N TYR A 21 20.10 8.34 2.33
CA TYR A 21 19.02 7.48 2.79
C TYR A 21 19.55 6.15 3.34
N ARG A 22 18.91 5.66 4.40
CA ARG A 22 19.28 4.40 5.08
C ARG A 22 19.04 3.17 4.21
N ALA A 23 18.02 3.21 3.36
CA ALA A 23 17.64 2.11 2.49
C ALA A 23 17.08 2.59 1.15
N ARG A 24 17.14 1.72 0.13
CA ARG A 24 16.58 1.99 -1.21
C ARG A 24 15.06 2.16 -1.22
N SER A 25 14.36 1.70 -0.18
CA SER A 25 12.91 1.82 -0.04
C SER A 25 12.44 3.27 0.07
N ALA A 26 13.32 4.23 0.41
CA ALA A 26 13.03 5.66 0.35
C ALA A 26 12.44 6.08 -1.01
N TYR A 27 12.96 5.55 -2.11
CA TYR A 27 12.45 5.86 -3.45
C TYR A 27 11.05 5.34 -3.73
N LYS A 28 10.57 4.33 -2.99
CA LYS A 28 9.21 3.84 -3.16
C LYS A 28 8.23 4.93 -2.73
N LEU A 29 8.42 5.48 -1.53
CA LEU A 29 7.56 6.54 -1.02
C LEU A 29 7.65 7.82 -1.88
N LEU A 30 8.87 8.21 -2.30
CA LEU A 30 9.06 9.37 -3.18
C LEU A 30 8.32 9.22 -4.52
N GLN A 31 8.34 8.02 -5.12
CA GLN A 31 7.66 7.76 -6.38
C GLN A 31 6.14 7.69 -6.22
N ILE A 32 5.65 7.11 -5.12
CA ILE A 32 4.21 7.10 -4.81
C ILE A 32 3.72 8.53 -4.62
N ASP A 33 4.45 9.34 -3.84
CA ASP A 33 4.17 10.75 -3.63
C ASP A 33 4.11 11.55 -4.93
N GLU A 34 5.02 11.28 -5.87
CA GLU A 34 5.04 11.97 -7.17
C GLU A 34 3.76 11.78 -8.01
N GLU A 35 3.17 10.58 -7.99
CA GLU A 35 1.97 10.26 -8.78
C GLU A 35 0.67 10.51 -8.02
N LEU A 36 0.69 10.30 -6.70
CA LEU A 36 -0.51 10.33 -5.86
C LEU A 36 -0.55 11.51 -4.89
N THR A 37 0.42 12.42 -4.91
CA THR A 37 0.45 13.63 -4.08
C THR A 37 0.14 13.32 -2.61
N LEU A 38 1.05 12.62 -1.93
CA LEU A 38 0.84 12.19 -0.55
C LEU A 38 0.99 13.36 0.43
N PHE A 39 1.94 14.26 0.18
CA PHE A 39 2.23 15.40 1.05
C PHE A 39 1.48 16.66 0.58
N SER A 40 0.16 16.68 0.79
CA SER A 40 -0.66 17.89 0.61
C SER A 40 -0.42 18.90 1.75
N GLU A 41 -0.87 20.15 1.57
CA GLU A 41 -0.77 21.20 2.60
C GLU A 41 -1.41 20.81 3.94
N GLU A 42 -2.39 19.92 3.94
CA GLU A 42 -3.05 19.48 5.16
C GLU A 42 -2.19 18.53 6.00
N VAL A 43 -1.12 17.94 5.43
CA VAL A 43 -0.29 16.96 6.14
C VAL A 43 0.69 17.67 7.07
N HIS A 44 0.45 17.54 8.38
CA HIS A 44 1.32 18.07 9.43
C HIS A 44 1.90 16.97 10.32
N ARG A 45 1.10 15.94 10.61
CA ARG A 45 1.48 14.82 11.48
C ARG A 45 1.40 13.49 10.73
N VAL A 46 2.49 12.74 10.81
CA VAL A 46 2.66 11.46 10.12
C VAL A 46 3.16 10.39 11.08
N VAL A 47 2.57 9.21 11.02
CA VAL A 47 3.05 8.02 11.73
C VAL A 47 3.63 7.03 10.72
N ASP A 48 4.88 6.61 10.92
CA ASP A 48 5.57 5.59 10.14
C ASP A 48 5.62 4.29 10.97
N LEU A 49 4.85 3.29 10.57
CA LEU A 49 4.74 2.00 11.26
C LEU A 49 5.68 0.98 10.62
N CYS A 50 6.22 0.07 11.43
CA CYS A 50 7.23 -0.90 10.98
C CYS A 50 8.40 -0.18 10.29
N ALA A 51 8.84 0.93 10.90
CA ALA A 51 9.65 1.93 10.23
C ALA A 51 11.12 1.51 10.07
N ALA A 52 11.63 0.50 10.77
CA ALA A 52 13.05 0.14 10.72
C ALA A 52 13.50 -0.19 9.27
N PRO A 53 14.64 0.35 8.80
CA PRO A 53 15.66 1.13 9.51
C PRO A 53 15.41 2.65 9.56
N GLY A 54 14.28 3.14 9.04
CA GLY A 54 13.85 4.54 9.11
C GLY A 54 13.97 5.31 7.80
N SER A 55 14.05 4.63 6.65
CA SER A 55 14.20 5.31 5.36
C SER A 55 12.96 6.10 4.93
N TRP A 56 11.74 5.63 5.25
CA TRP A 56 10.51 6.38 5.00
C TRP A 56 10.39 7.57 5.94
N SER A 57 10.70 7.38 7.23
CA SER A 57 10.83 8.47 8.20
C SER A 57 11.78 9.57 7.75
N GLN A 58 12.93 9.25 7.12
CA GLN A 58 13.84 10.25 6.54
C GLN A 58 13.17 11.05 5.40
N VAL A 59 12.45 10.37 4.51
CA VAL A 59 11.72 11.02 3.41
C VAL A 59 10.63 11.94 3.95
N ILE A 60 9.83 11.45 4.90
CA ILE A 60 8.73 12.20 5.53
C ILE A 60 9.27 13.46 6.21
N SER A 61 10.27 13.33 7.08
CA SER A 61 10.87 14.48 7.77
C SER A 61 11.40 15.53 6.80
N LYS A 62 12.12 15.09 5.75
CA LYS A 62 12.62 15.99 4.71
C LYS A 62 11.49 16.71 3.96
N ARG A 63 10.42 15.99 3.56
CA ARG A 63 9.26 16.57 2.87
C ARG A 63 8.52 17.59 3.72
N LEU A 64 8.24 17.27 4.98
CA LEU A 64 7.57 18.22 5.88
C LEU A 64 8.42 19.47 6.12
N LYS A 65 9.74 19.32 6.23
CA LYS A 65 10.66 20.46 6.32
C LYS A 65 10.64 21.32 5.05
N GLU A 66 10.62 20.72 3.87
CA GLU A 66 10.49 21.41 2.57
C GLU A 66 9.17 22.19 2.47
N MET A 67 8.10 21.70 3.09
CA MET A 67 6.79 22.38 3.21
C MET A 67 6.76 23.47 4.31
N GLY A 68 7.90 23.78 4.94
CA GLY A 68 7.99 24.80 5.98
C GLY A 68 7.39 24.39 7.34
N ARG A 69 7.19 23.09 7.59
CA ARG A 69 6.74 22.60 8.90
C ARG A 69 7.87 22.67 9.92
N ASP A 70 7.56 23.06 11.15
CA ASP A 70 8.51 23.06 12.26
C ASP A 70 8.66 21.65 12.84
N ILE A 71 9.36 20.80 12.08
CA ILE A 71 9.53 19.38 12.40
C ILE A 71 10.24 19.14 13.75
N VAL A 72 10.99 20.12 14.26
CA VAL A 72 11.76 19.98 15.51
C VAL A 72 10.86 20.24 16.72
N ASN A 73 10.08 21.33 16.69
CA ASN A 73 9.26 21.71 17.84
C ASN A 73 7.86 21.07 17.83
N GLN A 74 7.30 20.76 16.65
CA GLN A 74 5.93 20.28 16.52
C GLN A 74 5.79 18.75 16.48
N ARG A 75 6.90 17.99 16.64
CA ARG A 75 6.91 16.52 16.66
C ARG A 75 6.09 15.90 15.53
N CYS A 76 6.35 16.38 14.31
CA CYS A 76 5.53 16.08 13.14
C CYS A 76 5.57 14.60 12.72
N VAL A 77 6.61 13.86 13.10
CA VAL A 77 6.81 12.47 12.67
C VAL A 77 7.01 11.57 13.87
N ILE A 78 6.25 10.47 13.93
CA ILE A 78 6.45 9.40 14.90
C ILE A 78 6.75 8.12 14.14
N SER A 79 7.86 7.47 14.47
CA SER A 79 8.31 6.23 13.84
C SER A 79 8.22 5.09 14.84
N VAL A 80 7.53 4.02 14.49
CA VAL A 80 7.24 2.89 15.38
C VAL A 80 7.79 1.60 14.78
N ASP A 81 8.56 0.85 15.55
CA ASP A 81 9.03 -0.47 15.17
C ASP A 81 9.33 -1.35 16.39
N LEU A 82 9.37 -2.66 16.21
CA LEU A 82 9.80 -3.61 17.25
C LEU A 82 11.31 -3.47 17.53
N PHE A 83 12.08 -3.10 16.52
CA PHE A 83 13.51 -2.87 16.60
C PHE A 83 13.83 -1.40 16.89
N GLU A 84 15.01 -1.18 17.47
CA GLU A 84 15.50 0.19 17.69
C GLU A 84 15.88 0.84 16.36
N ILE A 85 15.34 2.04 16.15
CA ILE A 85 15.65 2.88 15.00
C ILE A 85 16.65 3.95 15.44
N ALA A 86 17.76 4.08 14.71
CA ALA A 86 18.71 5.16 14.98
C ALA A 86 18.02 6.53 14.86
N PRO A 87 18.35 7.53 15.69
CA PRO A 87 17.66 8.84 15.68
C PRO A 87 17.63 9.50 14.30
N ILE A 88 16.49 10.14 13.98
CA ILE A 88 16.28 10.93 12.75
C ILE A 88 15.82 12.32 13.17
N GLU A 89 16.37 13.37 12.56
CA GLU A 89 15.98 14.76 12.83
C GLU A 89 14.48 14.95 12.59
N GLY A 90 13.78 15.56 13.55
CA GLY A 90 12.35 15.84 13.47
C GLY A 90 11.42 14.64 13.64
N CYS A 91 11.97 13.47 14.00
CA CYS A 91 11.18 12.27 14.23
C CYS A 91 11.31 11.76 15.67
N THR A 92 10.19 11.39 16.28
CA THR A 92 10.15 10.69 17.57
C THR A 92 10.16 9.18 17.33
N MET A 93 11.14 8.47 17.88
CA MET A 93 11.25 7.01 17.72
C MET A 93 10.57 6.31 18.89
N ILE A 94 9.67 5.38 18.59
CA ILE A 94 9.00 4.52 19.57
C ILE A 94 9.36 3.07 19.25
N LYS A 95 9.91 2.37 20.25
CA LYS A 95 10.11 0.93 20.19
C LYS A 95 8.85 0.24 20.71
N GLY A 96 7.99 -0.20 19.81
CA GLY A 96 6.65 -0.65 20.14
C GLY A 96 6.10 -1.70 19.18
N ASP A 97 5.23 -2.54 19.72
CA ASP A 97 4.46 -3.52 18.96
C ASP A 97 3.13 -2.86 18.54
N ILE A 98 2.89 -2.73 17.24
CA ILE A 98 1.71 -2.05 16.68
C ILE A 98 0.39 -2.74 17.04
N THR A 99 0.42 -3.97 17.52
CA THR A 99 -0.77 -4.72 17.99
C THR A 99 -1.15 -4.39 19.43
N ARG A 100 -0.30 -3.67 20.17
CA ARG A 100 -0.50 -3.38 21.60
C ARG A 100 -1.15 -2.02 21.81
N GLU A 101 -2.08 -1.97 22.76
CA GLU A 101 -2.74 -0.73 23.19
C GLU A 101 -1.73 0.31 23.71
N LYS A 102 -0.71 -0.17 24.42
CA LYS A 102 0.37 0.68 24.95
C LYS A 102 1.02 1.53 23.86
N THR A 103 1.26 0.96 22.68
CA THR A 103 1.87 1.67 21.55
C THR A 103 0.97 2.80 21.05
N VAL A 104 -0.35 2.61 21.04
CA VAL A 104 -1.31 3.67 20.66
C VAL A 104 -1.28 4.81 21.67
N GLN A 105 -1.26 4.48 22.97
CA GLN A 105 -1.19 5.47 24.04
C GLN A 105 0.11 6.28 23.95
N GLU A 106 1.26 5.63 23.76
CA GLU A 106 2.54 6.31 23.59
C GLU A 106 2.54 7.26 22.37
N ILE A 107 1.93 6.87 21.24
CA ILE A 107 1.81 7.74 20.06
C ILE A 107 0.92 8.96 20.38
N GLN A 108 -0.22 8.73 21.03
CA GLN A 108 -1.16 9.80 21.38
C GLN A 108 -0.55 10.80 22.38
N GLU A 109 0.21 10.31 23.36
CA GLU A 109 0.95 11.14 24.32
C GLU A 109 1.99 12.03 23.63
N VAL A 110 2.69 11.52 22.62
CA VAL A 110 3.69 12.29 21.87
C VAL A 110 3.05 13.43 21.09
N PHE A 111 1.91 13.18 20.43
CA PHE A 111 1.16 14.22 19.73
C PHE A 111 0.48 15.22 20.67
N ALA A 112 0.26 14.84 21.94
CA ALA A 112 -0.45 15.59 22.97
C ALA A 112 -1.91 15.89 22.61
N GLU A 113 -2.14 16.70 21.58
CA GLU A 113 -3.46 17.01 21.03
C GLU A 113 -3.49 16.79 19.51
N GLY A 114 -4.58 16.18 19.04
CA GLY A 114 -4.85 15.96 17.63
C GLY A 114 -4.44 14.59 17.10
N GLN A 115 -4.79 14.37 15.84
CA GLN A 115 -4.62 13.09 15.13
C GLN A 115 -3.63 13.25 13.96
N ALA A 116 -3.14 12.13 13.44
CA ALA A 116 -2.26 12.09 12.28
C ALA A 116 -3.07 12.27 10.98
N GLN A 117 -2.53 13.01 10.01
CA GLN A 117 -3.15 13.14 8.69
C GLN A 117 -2.69 12.02 7.75
N MET A 118 -1.57 11.38 8.08
CA MET A 118 -1.06 10.27 7.30
C MET A 118 -0.47 9.18 8.19
N VAL A 119 -0.78 7.92 7.89
CA VAL A 119 -0.10 6.76 8.47
C VAL A 119 0.47 5.92 7.33
N VAL A 120 1.75 5.55 7.44
CA VAL A 120 2.44 4.77 6.41
C VAL A 120 3.07 3.51 7.00
N SER A 121 3.25 2.47 6.18
CA SER A 121 3.96 1.23 6.57
C SER A 121 4.61 0.55 5.36
N ASP A 122 5.95 0.44 5.34
CA ASP A 122 6.70 -0.42 4.41
C ASP A 122 7.09 -1.76 5.06
N GLY A 123 6.43 -2.11 6.17
CA GLY A 123 6.67 -3.35 6.91
C GLY A 123 6.44 -4.59 6.06
N ALA A 124 7.33 -5.57 6.20
CA ALA A 124 7.17 -6.90 5.62
C ALA A 124 7.77 -7.95 6.55
N PRO A 125 7.17 -9.15 6.65
CA PRO A 125 7.75 -10.27 7.38
C PRO A 125 8.97 -10.82 6.64
N ASP A 126 9.74 -11.67 7.34
CA ASP A 126 10.75 -12.50 6.69
C ASP A 126 10.07 -13.45 5.69
N ILE A 127 10.48 -13.35 4.43
CA ILE A 127 9.91 -14.11 3.31
C ILE A 127 10.46 -15.54 3.37
N LEU A 128 9.58 -16.53 3.51
CA LEU A 128 9.93 -17.95 3.55
C LEU A 128 10.04 -18.57 2.16
N GLY A 129 9.43 -17.94 1.15
CA GLY A 129 9.41 -18.40 -0.24
C GLY A 129 8.17 -19.22 -0.60
N ASP A 130 7.29 -19.48 0.36
CA ASP A 130 5.94 -19.96 0.12
C ASP A 130 5.02 -18.76 -0.09
N HIS A 131 4.61 -18.52 -1.33
CA HIS A 131 3.89 -17.30 -1.70
C HIS A 131 2.53 -17.16 -1.03
N ASP A 132 1.82 -18.26 -0.80
CA ASP A 132 0.49 -18.22 -0.20
C ASP A 132 0.63 -17.87 1.30
N PHE A 133 1.60 -18.49 1.97
CA PHE A 133 1.92 -18.19 3.37
C PHE A 133 2.48 -16.76 3.55
N ASP A 134 3.46 -16.38 2.73
CA ASP A 134 4.08 -15.05 2.78
C ASP A 134 3.04 -13.95 2.53
N GLN A 135 2.10 -14.18 1.59
CA GLN A 135 0.97 -13.28 1.36
C GLN A 135 0.06 -13.19 2.57
N TYR A 136 -0.33 -14.32 3.17
CA TYR A 136 -1.18 -14.35 4.35
C TYR A 136 -0.55 -13.54 5.51
N VAL A 137 0.73 -13.75 5.81
CA VAL A 137 1.41 -13.03 6.90
C VAL A 137 1.55 -11.54 6.59
N GLN A 138 1.87 -11.16 5.34
CA GLN A 138 1.86 -9.75 4.94
C GLN A 138 0.48 -9.12 5.13
N HIS A 139 -0.58 -9.84 4.77
CA HIS A 139 -1.95 -9.39 4.90
C HIS A 139 -2.33 -9.15 6.38
N GLN A 140 -1.95 -10.05 7.29
CA GLN A 140 -2.12 -9.85 8.73
C GLN A 140 -1.37 -8.62 9.24
N LEU A 141 -0.14 -8.37 8.77
CA LEU A 141 0.62 -7.18 9.13
C LEU A 141 -0.08 -5.88 8.68
N VAL A 142 -0.65 -5.88 7.47
CA VAL A 142 -1.39 -4.71 6.95
C VAL A 142 -2.67 -4.48 7.73
N LEU A 143 -3.41 -5.54 8.09
CA LEU A 143 -4.59 -5.41 8.96
C LEU A 143 -4.22 -4.83 10.33
N ALA A 144 -3.01 -5.12 10.84
CA ALA A 144 -2.59 -4.68 12.16
C ALA A 144 -2.26 -3.19 12.10
N ALA A 145 -1.54 -2.80 11.05
CA ALA A 145 -1.29 -1.41 10.70
C ALA A 145 -2.58 -0.62 10.46
N LEU A 146 -3.57 -1.21 9.78
CA LEU A 146 -4.88 -0.58 9.57
C LEU A 146 -5.63 -0.39 10.90
N ASN A 147 -5.65 -1.40 11.77
CA ASN A 147 -6.33 -1.36 13.07
C ASN A 147 -5.79 -0.22 13.96
N ILE A 148 -4.47 -0.07 14.06
CA ILE A 148 -3.88 1.06 14.78
C ILE A 148 -4.16 2.39 14.04
N SER A 149 -4.12 2.41 12.71
CA SER A 149 -4.35 3.63 11.91
C SER A 149 -5.74 4.23 12.13
N ILE A 150 -6.78 3.39 12.26
CA ILE A 150 -8.16 3.85 12.52
C ILE A 150 -8.26 4.69 13.80
N ARG A 151 -7.42 4.41 14.80
CA ARG A 151 -7.39 5.14 16.07
C ARG A 151 -6.52 6.40 16.03
N LEU A 152 -5.60 6.48 15.07
CA LEU A 152 -4.61 7.54 14.95
C LEU A 152 -4.95 8.57 13.87
N LEU A 153 -5.67 8.18 12.82
CA LEU A 153 -5.98 9.02 11.66
C LEU A 153 -7.08 10.04 11.96
N SER A 154 -6.88 11.27 11.50
CA SER A 154 -7.93 12.28 11.42
C SER A 154 -8.90 11.96 10.28
N PRO A 155 -10.17 12.40 10.37
CA PRO A 155 -11.07 12.39 9.23
C PRO A 155 -10.39 13.00 7.99
N GLY A 156 -10.57 12.38 6.82
CA GLY A 156 -9.89 12.79 5.59
C GLY A 156 -8.45 12.29 5.43
N GLY A 157 -7.87 11.68 6.47
CA GLY A 157 -6.47 11.23 6.47
C GLY A 157 -6.16 10.12 5.45
N THR A 158 -4.87 9.89 5.22
CA THR A 158 -4.33 8.94 4.24
C THR A 158 -3.62 7.77 4.92
N PHE A 159 -3.87 6.56 4.45
CA PHE A 159 -3.16 5.33 4.84
C PHE A 159 -2.38 4.77 3.65
N VAL A 160 -1.10 4.49 3.85
CA VAL A 160 -0.25 3.85 2.83
C VAL A 160 0.37 2.59 3.42
N ALA A 161 0.22 1.43 2.77
CA ALA A 161 0.84 0.20 3.25
C ALA A 161 1.38 -0.66 2.13
N LYS A 162 2.52 -1.31 2.39
CA LYS A 162 3.04 -2.38 1.54
C LYS A 162 2.10 -3.59 1.58
N VAL A 163 1.79 -4.13 0.42
CA VAL A 163 0.95 -5.32 0.23
C VAL A 163 1.66 -6.31 -0.70
N PHE A 164 1.30 -7.59 -0.63
CA PHE A 164 1.68 -8.57 -1.65
C PHE A 164 0.49 -8.82 -2.57
N ARG A 165 0.68 -8.53 -3.86
CA ARG A 165 -0.33 -8.63 -4.91
C ARG A 165 -0.45 -10.07 -5.42
N GLY A 166 -0.78 -11.00 -4.52
CA GLY A 166 -1.15 -12.37 -4.88
C GLY A 166 -2.66 -12.52 -5.03
N LYS A 167 -3.18 -13.75 -4.93
CA LYS A 167 -4.58 -14.10 -5.24
C LYS A 167 -5.57 -13.36 -4.32
N ASP A 168 -5.34 -13.41 -3.00
CA ASP A 168 -6.28 -12.91 -2.00
C ASP A 168 -6.23 -11.40 -1.74
N ILE A 169 -5.54 -10.61 -2.58
CA ILE A 169 -5.44 -9.16 -2.35
C ILE A 169 -6.79 -8.44 -2.50
N GLY A 170 -7.71 -8.98 -3.32
CA GLY A 170 -9.02 -8.39 -3.53
C GLY A 170 -9.81 -8.20 -2.23
N LEU A 171 -9.73 -9.18 -1.32
CA LEU A 171 -10.38 -9.11 -0.02
C LEU A 171 -9.82 -7.97 0.85
N LEU A 172 -8.49 -7.87 0.97
CA LEU A 172 -7.83 -6.80 1.71
C LEU A 172 -8.33 -5.43 1.26
N LEU A 173 -8.33 -5.24 -0.06
CA LEU A 173 -8.62 -3.95 -0.63
C LEU A 173 -10.11 -3.60 -0.49
N LYS A 174 -11.01 -4.58 -0.57
CA LYS A 174 -12.44 -4.38 -0.25
C LYS A 174 -12.62 -3.91 1.20
N GLN A 175 -11.94 -4.54 2.16
CA GLN A 175 -11.98 -4.15 3.57
C GLN A 175 -11.48 -2.71 3.78
N ILE A 176 -10.38 -2.33 3.12
CA ILE A 176 -9.85 -0.96 3.16
C ILE A 176 -10.83 0.03 2.49
N LYS A 177 -11.45 -0.32 1.36
CA LYS A 177 -12.37 0.55 0.62
C LYS A 177 -13.61 0.93 1.41
N LEU A 178 -14.03 0.12 2.39
CA LEU A 178 -15.11 0.49 3.32
C LEU A 178 -14.73 1.71 4.18
N LEU A 179 -13.46 1.87 4.51
CA LEU A 179 -12.95 2.87 5.45
C LEU A 179 -12.44 4.16 4.78
N PHE A 180 -12.20 4.15 3.47
CA PHE A 180 -11.56 5.26 2.75
C PHE A 180 -12.32 5.64 1.47
N THR A 181 -12.33 6.93 1.13
CA THR A 181 -13.02 7.44 -0.07
C THR A 181 -12.41 6.92 -1.36
N GLU A 182 -11.09 6.91 -1.44
CA GLU A 182 -10.34 6.49 -2.62
C GLU A 182 -9.30 5.45 -2.21
N VAL A 183 -9.18 4.39 -2.99
CA VAL A 183 -8.17 3.34 -2.78
C VAL A 183 -7.48 3.06 -4.10
N TYR A 184 -6.16 3.14 -4.09
CA TYR A 184 -5.29 2.85 -5.23
C TYR A 184 -4.35 1.70 -4.88
N CYS A 185 -3.99 0.93 -5.90
CA CYS A 185 -2.88 -0.02 -5.83
C CYS A 185 -1.71 0.53 -6.66
N ALA A 186 -0.65 0.96 -5.98
CA ALA A 186 0.51 1.58 -6.58
C ALA A 186 1.69 0.58 -6.70
N LYS A 187 2.43 0.67 -7.81
CA LYS A 187 3.69 -0.06 -8.01
C LYS A 187 4.81 0.91 -8.35
N PRO A 188 5.70 1.21 -7.40
CA PRO A 188 6.85 2.06 -7.66
C PRO A 188 7.89 1.36 -8.51
N LYS A 189 8.49 2.06 -9.46
CA LYS A 189 9.62 1.56 -10.27
C LYS A 189 10.84 1.15 -9.44
N SER A 190 11.01 1.72 -8.26
CA SER A 190 12.05 1.32 -7.32
C SER A 190 11.76 0.00 -6.61
N SER A 191 10.55 -0.55 -6.76
CA SER A 191 10.24 -1.95 -6.47
C SER A 191 10.95 -2.86 -7.46
N ARG A 192 11.37 -4.05 -7.01
CA ARG A 192 11.98 -5.03 -7.93
C ARG A 192 10.88 -5.68 -8.76
N ASN A 193 11.10 -5.81 -10.07
CA ASN A 193 10.14 -6.48 -10.97
C ASN A 193 9.88 -7.93 -10.55
N SER A 194 10.87 -8.63 -9.99
CA SER A 194 10.71 -9.99 -9.47
C SER A 194 9.93 -10.06 -8.14
N SER A 195 9.52 -8.93 -7.57
CA SER A 195 8.76 -8.86 -6.33
C SER A 195 7.28 -8.66 -6.63
N ILE A 196 6.44 -9.45 -5.96
CA ILE A 196 4.98 -9.31 -5.95
C ILE A 196 4.51 -8.15 -5.05
N GLU A 197 5.43 -7.36 -4.48
CA GLU A 197 5.05 -6.22 -3.65
C GLU A 197 4.27 -5.17 -4.45
N GLY A 198 3.27 -4.57 -3.82
CA GLY A 198 2.59 -3.36 -4.24
C GLY A 198 2.36 -2.49 -3.03
N PHE A 199 1.70 -1.36 -3.23
CA PHE A 199 1.36 -0.44 -2.16
C PHE A 199 -0.11 -0.06 -2.27
N VAL A 200 -0.87 -0.29 -1.22
CA VAL A 200 -2.20 0.31 -1.12
C VAL A 200 -2.02 1.76 -0.69
N VAL A 201 -2.69 2.67 -1.39
CA VAL A 201 -2.79 4.09 -1.02
C VAL A 201 -4.27 4.40 -0.86
N ALA A 202 -4.70 4.57 0.39
CA ALA A 202 -6.09 4.78 0.75
C ALA A 202 -6.24 6.21 1.30
N LYS A 203 -7.04 7.04 0.62
CA LYS A 203 -7.22 8.46 0.95
C LYS A 203 -8.62 8.73 1.45
N GLY A 204 -8.77 9.81 2.21
CA GLY A 204 -10.05 10.27 2.72
C GLY A 204 -10.63 9.30 3.73
N PHE A 205 -9.93 9.11 4.85
CA PHE A 205 -10.40 8.28 5.94
C PHE A 205 -11.81 8.72 6.38
N ARG A 206 -12.79 7.82 6.22
CA ARG A 206 -14.16 8.01 6.68
C ARG A 206 -14.17 7.73 8.17
N ALA A 207 -13.80 8.75 8.96
CA ALA A 207 -13.97 8.65 10.40
C ALA A 207 -15.44 8.33 10.69
N PHE A 208 -15.69 7.29 11.48
CA PHE A 208 -17.01 6.98 12.02
C PHE A 208 -17.36 8.02 13.09
N SER A 209 -17.53 9.27 12.67
CA SER A 209 -18.06 10.34 13.51
C SER A 209 -19.58 10.32 13.37
N PRO A 210 -20.34 10.29 14.49
CA PRO A 210 -21.78 10.26 14.42
C PRO A 210 -22.30 11.59 13.85
N GLN A 211 -22.85 11.57 12.65
CA GLN A 211 -23.80 12.58 12.20
C GLN A 211 -25.08 12.44 13.05
N PRO A 212 -25.75 13.54 13.46
CA PRO A 212 -27.04 13.45 14.12
C PRO A 212 -28.04 12.69 13.24
N GLY A 213 -28.45 11.48 13.67
CA GLY A 213 -29.44 10.66 12.97
C GLY A 213 -28.93 9.48 12.15
N GLN A 214 -27.63 9.19 12.11
CA GLN A 214 -27.10 7.95 11.50
C GLN A 214 -27.05 6.78 12.49
N ASP A 215 -27.17 5.55 11.95
CA ASP A 215 -27.19 4.31 12.72
C ASP A 215 -25.90 4.15 13.56
N GLN A 216 -26.08 4.11 14.88
CA GLN A 216 -25.03 4.07 15.88
C GLN A 216 -24.38 2.68 16.00
N SER A 217 -24.87 1.68 15.27
CA SER A 217 -24.36 0.30 15.29
C SER A 217 -22.90 0.16 14.85
N LEU A 218 -22.38 1.07 14.01
CA LEU A 218 -20.97 1.09 13.59
C LEU A 218 -20.03 1.80 14.58
N LEU A 219 -20.55 2.55 15.57
CA LEU A 219 -19.75 3.11 16.68
C LEU A 219 -19.18 2.01 17.58
N THR A 220 -19.71 0.79 17.51
CA THR A 220 -19.16 -0.34 18.24
C THR A 220 -17.72 -0.65 17.79
N LEU A 221 -17.37 -0.39 16.53
CA LEU A 221 -16.01 -0.55 15.97
C LEU A 221 -14.98 0.45 16.53
N THR A 222 -15.43 1.60 17.04
CA THR A 222 -14.57 2.57 17.74
C THR A 222 -14.61 2.40 19.26
N SER A 223 -15.48 1.52 19.77
CA SER A 223 -15.53 1.18 21.20
C SER A 223 -14.33 0.30 21.58
N HIS A 224 -13.79 0.50 22.78
CA HIS A 224 -12.75 -0.37 23.37
C HIS A 224 -13.14 -1.86 23.48
N LYS A 225 -14.39 -2.23 23.15
CA LYS A 225 -14.96 -3.58 23.29
C LYS A 225 -15.09 -4.35 21.98
N LEU A 226 -15.11 -3.69 20.81
CA LEU A 226 -15.10 -4.37 19.52
C LEU A 226 -13.78 -4.05 18.82
N ASN A 227 -12.89 -5.02 18.82
CA ASN A 227 -11.62 -4.91 18.12
C ASN A 227 -11.93 -4.96 16.61
N VAL A 228 -11.68 -3.87 15.88
CA VAL A 228 -11.84 -3.87 14.41
C VAL A 228 -11.00 -4.98 13.79
N TRP A 229 -9.86 -5.30 14.42
CA TRP A 229 -9.11 -6.51 14.13
C TRP A 229 -9.98 -7.76 14.21
N ASP A 230 -10.65 -8.02 15.34
CA ASP A 230 -11.49 -9.23 15.49
C ASP A 230 -12.63 -9.25 14.46
N ALA A 231 -13.21 -8.11 14.11
CA ALA A 231 -14.24 -8.02 13.07
C ALA A 231 -13.67 -8.32 11.68
N LEU A 232 -12.55 -7.69 11.31
CA LEU A 232 -11.90 -7.87 10.01
C LEU A 232 -11.28 -9.27 9.87
N THR A 233 -10.69 -9.82 10.93
CA THR A 233 -10.20 -11.20 10.94
C THR A 233 -11.35 -12.19 10.91
N THR A 234 -12.46 -11.95 11.61
CA THR A 234 -13.65 -12.82 11.55
C THR A 234 -14.24 -12.82 10.14
N ILE A 235 -14.37 -11.66 9.49
CA ILE A 235 -14.81 -11.57 8.08
C ILE A 235 -13.85 -12.35 7.18
N ASN A 236 -12.54 -12.20 7.39
CA ASN A 236 -11.52 -12.91 6.61
C ASN A 236 -11.62 -14.43 6.80
N HIS A 237 -11.79 -14.90 8.04
CA HIS A 237 -11.99 -16.31 8.35
C HIS A 237 -13.29 -16.86 7.76
N LEU A 238 -14.38 -16.10 7.79
CA LEU A 238 -15.68 -16.52 7.24
C LEU A 238 -15.66 -16.61 5.71
N GLN A 239 -15.07 -15.64 5.02
CA GLN A 239 -14.97 -15.67 3.55
C GLN A 239 -14.00 -16.74 3.07
N ASN A 240 -12.87 -16.95 3.75
CA ASN A 240 -11.98 -18.07 3.47
C ASN A 240 -12.69 -19.41 3.72
N PHE A 241 -13.48 -19.52 4.79
CA PHE A 241 -14.28 -20.71 5.06
C PHE A 241 -15.30 -20.96 3.94
N GLN A 242 -16.00 -19.92 3.47
CA GLN A 242 -17.00 -20.01 2.42
C GLN A 242 -16.40 -20.39 1.07
N SER A 243 -15.27 -19.78 0.69
CA SER A 243 -14.52 -20.13 -0.53
C SER A 243 -14.00 -21.58 -0.50
N VAL A 244 -13.45 -22.02 0.64
CA VAL A 244 -12.90 -23.38 0.80
C VAL A 244 -14.00 -24.46 0.84
N TYR A 245 -15.15 -24.19 1.46
CA TYR A 245 -16.20 -25.20 1.67
C TYR A 245 -17.31 -25.19 0.62
N LEU A 246 -17.68 -24.04 0.07
CA LEU A 246 -18.79 -23.95 -0.89
C LEU A 246 -18.32 -23.96 -2.34
N GLY A 247 -17.01 -23.83 -2.60
CA GLY A 247 -16.46 -23.90 -3.95
C GLY A 247 -17.05 -22.86 -4.89
N GLU A 248 -17.48 -21.71 -4.35
CA GLU A 248 -17.98 -20.60 -5.16
C GLU A 248 -16.82 -20.14 -6.06
N GLU A 249 -17.04 -20.20 -7.38
CA GLU A 249 -16.22 -19.45 -8.34
C GLU A 249 -16.10 -18.02 -7.80
N GLU A 250 -14.94 -17.38 -7.91
CA GLU A 250 -14.80 -15.95 -7.59
C GLU A 250 -15.85 -15.19 -8.41
N GLU A 251 -17.05 -15.01 -7.87
CA GLU A 251 -17.99 -14.05 -8.41
C GLU A 251 -17.25 -12.74 -8.25
N ASP A 252 -16.81 -12.19 -9.39
CA ASP A 252 -16.50 -10.79 -9.56
C ASP A 252 -17.73 -10.04 -9.04
N VAL A 253 -17.76 -9.78 -7.73
CA VAL A 253 -18.84 -9.04 -7.09
C VAL A 253 -18.84 -7.70 -7.79
N LEU A 254 -19.84 -7.55 -8.66
CA LEU A 254 -20.01 -6.50 -9.64
C LEU A 254 -19.61 -5.14 -9.05
N GLY A 255 -18.54 -4.52 -9.56
CA GLY A 255 -18.37 -3.06 -9.46
C GLY A 255 -17.15 -2.49 -8.72
N ASP A 256 -16.32 -3.28 -8.04
CA ASP A 256 -15.20 -2.74 -7.25
C ASP A 256 -13.83 -2.84 -7.94
N TYR A 257 -13.70 -2.22 -9.12
CA TYR A 257 -12.39 -1.97 -9.72
C TYR A 257 -11.58 -1.04 -8.81
N ILE A 258 -10.32 -1.40 -8.55
CA ILE A 258 -9.37 -0.56 -7.82
C ILE A 258 -8.37 -0.03 -8.83
N GLU A 259 -8.19 1.29 -8.83
CA GLU A 259 -7.30 1.94 -9.78
C GLU A 259 -5.85 1.52 -9.49
N PHE A 260 -5.20 1.01 -10.53
CA PHE A 260 -3.79 0.65 -10.48
C PHE A 260 -2.94 1.82 -10.98
N VAL A 261 -1.88 2.14 -10.25
CA VAL A 261 -1.00 3.29 -10.53
C VAL A 261 0.45 2.82 -10.63
N ALA A 262 0.99 2.84 -11.84
CA ALA A 262 2.43 2.69 -12.06
C ALA A 262 3.14 3.99 -11.62
N CYS A 263 4.16 3.90 -10.76
CA CYS A 263 4.83 5.09 -10.22
C CYS A 263 6.29 5.22 -10.67
N GLY A 264 6.69 6.47 -10.92
CA GLY A 264 8.03 6.85 -11.38
C GLY A 264 7.98 7.28 -12.85
N LYS A 265 8.08 8.60 -13.09
CA LYS A 265 7.96 9.21 -14.42
C LYS A 265 8.99 8.73 -15.44
N ASN A 266 8.58 8.80 -16.71
CA ASN A 266 9.43 9.06 -17.89
C ASN A 266 10.63 8.14 -18.14
N GLU A 267 10.42 6.82 -18.13
CA GLU A 267 11.39 5.89 -18.68
C GLU A 267 10.64 4.76 -19.42
N GLU A 268 11.22 4.26 -20.52
CA GLU A 268 10.64 3.36 -21.54
C GLU A 268 10.05 2.02 -21.03
N LEU A 269 10.12 1.74 -19.71
CA LEU A 269 9.76 0.47 -19.10
C LEU A 269 8.75 0.68 -17.98
N ASP A 270 7.61 -0.01 -18.07
CA ASP A 270 6.58 -0.09 -17.03
C ASP A 270 7.15 -0.68 -15.73
N SER A 271 6.76 -0.07 -14.62
CA SER A 271 7.05 -0.49 -13.24
C SER A 271 6.43 -1.84 -12.87
N ASP A 272 5.36 -2.24 -13.54
CA ASP A 272 4.71 -3.54 -13.37
C ASP A 272 4.96 -4.40 -14.61
N MET A 273 5.67 -5.51 -14.46
CA MET A 273 5.90 -6.48 -15.54
C MET A 273 5.16 -7.80 -15.30
N ASN A 274 4.20 -7.81 -14.37
CA ASN A 274 3.50 -9.03 -13.95
C ASN A 274 2.23 -9.34 -14.78
N TYR A 275 1.99 -8.62 -15.88
CA TYR A 275 0.87 -8.89 -16.79
C TYR A 275 1.34 -9.45 -18.14
N ALA A 276 0.51 -10.30 -18.76
CA ALA A 276 0.75 -10.78 -20.11
C ALA A 276 0.56 -9.65 -21.13
N LEU A 277 1.50 -9.47 -22.07
CA LEU A 277 1.45 -8.44 -23.12
C LEU A 277 0.25 -8.58 -24.08
N SER A 278 -0.48 -9.69 -24.03
CA SER A 278 -1.72 -9.93 -24.79
C SER A 278 -2.96 -9.29 -24.15
N THR A 279 -2.87 -8.76 -22.93
CA THR A 279 -4.00 -8.22 -22.19
C THR A 279 -4.39 -6.84 -22.74
N LYS A 280 -5.59 -6.73 -23.32
CA LYS A 280 -6.18 -5.44 -23.71
C LYS A 280 -6.59 -4.67 -22.45
N LEU A 281 -5.80 -3.66 -22.08
CA LEU A 281 -6.15 -2.74 -20.99
C LEU A 281 -7.24 -1.76 -21.46
N VAL A 282 -8.31 -1.63 -20.68
CA VAL A 282 -9.40 -0.68 -20.94
C VAL A 282 -9.19 0.56 -20.05
N PRO A 283 -9.08 1.78 -20.61
CA PRO A 283 -8.93 2.99 -19.80
C PRO A 283 -10.16 3.25 -18.95
N VAL A 284 -9.98 3.52 -17.65
CA VAL A 284 -11.04 4.01 -16.77
C VAL A 284 -11.17 5.53 -16.97
N LYS A 285 -12.34 6.01 -17.39
CA LYS A 285 -12.63 7.46 -17.41
C LYS A 285 -12.91 7.92 -15.98
N ARG A 286 -12.19 8.95 -15.50
CA ARG A 286 -12.56 9.67 -14.27
C ARG A 286 -13.89 10.37 -14.49
N LYS A 287 -14.90 10.09 -13.68
CA LYS A 287 -16.10 10.93 -13.59
C LYS A 287 -15.77 12.17 -12.78
N SER A 288 -16.27 13.34 -13.20
CA SER A 288 -16.19 14.54 -12.36
C SER A 288 -17.10 14.39 -11.13
N PRO A 289 -16.85 15.11 -10.02
CA PRO A 289 -17.71 15.05 -8.83
C PRO A 289 -19.18 15.39 -9.11
N GLU A 290 -19.46 16.19 -10.14
CA GLU A 290 -20.81 16.59 -10.56
C GLU A 290 -21.55 15.46 -11.28
N GLU A 291 -20.84 14.59 -12.01
CA GLU A 291 -21.42 13.44 -12.75
C GLU A 291 -21.80 12.25 -11.83
N GLN A 292 -21.42 12.28 -10.55
CA GLN A 292 -21.78 11.23 -9.59
C GLN A 292 -23.17 11.41 -8.99
N LEU A 293 -23.78 12.60 -9.12
CA LEU A 293 -25.08 12.92 -8.52
C LEU A 293 -26.28 12.80 -9.48
N GLU A 294 -26.07 12.77 -10.81
CA GLU A 294 -27.16 12.80 -11.81
C GLU A 294 -27.50 11.43 -12.44
N GLY A 295 -26.88 10.33 -12.02
CA GLY A 295 -26.97 9.03 -12.69
C GLY A 295 -27.99 8.04 -12.14
N ALA A 296 -29.18 8.47 -11.72
CA ALA A 296 -30.29 7.57 -11.36
C ALA A 296 -31.38 7.66 -12.44
N GLY A 297 -31.16 7.03 -13.59
CA GLY A 297 -32.14 7.03 -14.67
C GLY A 297 -31.74 6.21 -15.90
N GLU A 298 -32.42 5.08 -16.05
CA GLU A 298 -32.66 4.29 -17.27
C GLU A 298 -31.51 3.49 -17.92
N ASP A 299 -31.75 2.17 -17.99
CA ASP A 299 -31.05 1.16 -18.78
C ASP A 299 -31.01 1.52 -20.28
N LYS A 300 -29.82 1.86 -20.79
CA LYS A 300 -29.49 1.68 -22.20
C LYS A 300 -28.07 1.14 -22.38
N PRO A 301 -27.86 0.22 -23.34
CA PRO A 301 -26.54 -0.33 -23.61
C PRO A 301 -25.70 0.72 -24.36
N VAL A 302 -24.68 1.27 -23.69
CA VAL A 302 -23.80 2.29 -24.28
C VAL A 302 -22.69 1.61 -25.08
N GLU A 303 -22.73 1.80 -26.41
CA GLU A 303 -21.66 1.44 -27.34
C GLU A 303 -20.33 2.10 -26.97
N LYS A 304 -19.27 1.29 -26.96
CA LYS A 304 -17.90 1.70 -26.63
C LYS A 304 -17.37 2.68 -27.69
N ARG A 305 -17.14 3.94 -27.31
CA ARG A 305 -16.26 4.87 -28.02
C ARG A 305 -15.33 5.60 -27.05
N VAL A 306 -14.03 5.48 -27.28
CA VAL A 306 -12.99 6.26 -26.61
C VAL A 306 -12.14 6.93 -27.69
N VAL A 307 -11.94 8.24 -27.54
CA VAL A 307 -10.92 9.00 -28.25
C VAL A 307 -9.73 9.13 -27.29
N VAL A 308 -8.57 8.63 -27.71
CA VAL A 308 -7.27 8.92 -27.09
C VAL A 308 -6.49 9.75 -28.11
N THR A 309 -5.97 10.90 -27.71
CA THR A 309 -4.88 11.55 -28.45
C THR A 309 -3.62 10.71 -28.24
N ALA A 310 -3.33 9.86 -29.22
CA ALA A 310 -2.15 8.99 -29.20
C ALA A 310 -0.87 9.83 -29.08
N LYS A 311 -0.13 9.68 -27.99
CA LYS A 311 1.33 9.63 -28.13
C LYS A 311 1.65 8.15 -28.31
N GLU A 312 2.19 7.82 -29.48
CA GLU A 312 2.57 6.46 -29.85
C GLU A 312 3.42 5.83 -28.74
N TYR A 313 2.90 4.76 -28.14
CA TYR A 313 3.66 3.92 -27.23
C TYR A 313 4.61 3.08 -28.07
N ASN A 314 5.87 3.49 -28.17
CA ASN A 314 6.90 2.68 -28.80
C ASN A 314 7.32 1.59 -27.82
N TYR A 315 6.89 0.36 -28.11
CA TYR A 315 7.36 -0.83 -27.43
C TYR A 315 8.86 -1.00 -27.69
N ILE A 316 9.65 -0.99 -26.62
CA ILE A 316 11.09 -1.24 -26.66
C ILE A 316 11.32 -2.58 -25.97
N GLU A 317 11.92 -3.53 -26.69
CA GLU A 317 12.23 -4.83 -26.10
C GLU A 317 13.10 -4.66 -24.85
N PRO A 318 12.71 -5.24 -23.70
CA PRO A 318 13.46 -5.08 -22.47
C PRO A 318 14.84 -5.71 -22.65
N ARG A 319 15.90 -4.94 -22.34
CA ARG A 319 17.31 -5.40 -22.36
C ARG A 319 17.55 -6.64 -21.50
N GLN A 320 16.66 -6.91 -20.57
CA GLN A 320 16.65 -8.07 -19.72
C GLN A 320 15.27 -8.70 -19.83
N LYS A 321 15.20 -9.94 -20.35
CA LYS A 321 13.95 -10.69 -20.44
C LYS A 321 13.27 -10.72 -19.05
N PRO A 322 11.93 -10.72 -18.98
CA PRO A 322 11.21 -10.96 -17.73
C PRO A 322 11.87 -12.13 -17.01
N ILE A 323 12.27 -11.92 -15.77
CA ILE A 323 12.86 -12.99 -14.99
C ILE A 323 11.72 -13.97 -14.75
N ASP A 324 11.87 -15.18 -15.28
CA ASP A 324 10.94 -16.26 -15.01
C ASP A 324 10.72 -16.34 -13.50
N PRO A 325 9.46 -16.40 -13.04
CA PRO A 325 9.20 -16.46 -11.62
C PRO A 325 9.97 -17.64 -11.02
N PRO A 326 10.49 -17.53 -9.80
CA PRO A 326 11.43 -18.51 -9.23
C PRO A 326 10.86 -19.95 -9.19
N TYR A 327 9.53 -20.10 -9.23
CA TYR A 327 8.85 -21.39 -9.33
C TYR A 327 8.88 -22.03 -10.72
N LYS A 328 9.25 -21.32 -11.80
CA LYS A 328 9.34 -21.92 -13.14
C LYS A 328 10.43 -22.98 -13.19
N ALA A 329 11.57 -22.71 -12.57
CA ALA A 329 12.63 -23.71 -12.40
C ALA A 329 12.18 -24.91 -11.54
N PHE A 330 11.26 -24.69 -10.59
CA PHE A 330 10.64 -25.75 -9.79
C PHE A 330 9.61 -26.55 -10.60
N LEU A 331 8.78 -25.89 -11.40
CA LEU A 331 7.81 -26.53 -12.30
C LEU A 331 8.52 -27.31 -13.42
N GLU A 332 9.60 -26.78 -13.96
CA GLU A 332 10.47 -27.46 -14.93
C GLU A 332 11.09 -28.71 -14.29
N LYS A 333 11.68 -28.61 -13.10
CA LYS A 333 12.16 -29.78 -12.35
C LYS A 333 11.07 -30.80 -12.04
N ARG A 334 9.87 -30.35 -11.67
CA ARG A 334 8.73 -31.23 -11.38
C ARG A 334 8.25 -31.95 -12.64
N ASN A 335 8.21 -31.25 -13.77
CA ASN A 335 7.84 -31.83 -15.05
C ASN A 335 8.92 -32.80 -15.56
N ASP A 336 10.20 -32.50 -15.34
CA ASP A 336 11.31 -33.41 -15.66
C ASP A 336 11.25 -34.69 -14.81
N LEU A 337 10.89 -34.59 -13.53
CA LEU A 337 10.69 -35.74 -12.64
C LEU A 337 9.47 -36.58 -13.05
N ASN A 338 8.38 -35.94 -13.48
CA ASN A 338 7.17 -36.63 -13.93
C ASN A 338 7.32 -37.28 -15.32
N ASN A 339 8.23 -36.78 -16.16
CA ASN A 339 8.55 -37.37 -17.48
C ASN A 339 9.59 -38.50 -17.40
N GLN A 340 10.13 -38.77 -16.20
CA GLN A 340 11.07 -39.88 -15.93
C GLN A 340 10.43 -41.07 -15.21
N GLN A 341 9.11 -41.02 -14.95
CA GLN A 341 8.27 -42.16 -14.56
C GLN A 341 7.41 -42.58 -15.75
#